data_AF-A0A6G1RJP4-F1
#
_entry.id   AF-A0A6G1RJP4-F1
#
_cell.length_a   1.000
_cell.length_b   1.000
_cell.length_c   1.000
_cell.angle_alpha   90.00
_cell.angle_beta   90.00
_cell.angle_gamma   90.00
#
_symmetry.space_group_name_H-M   'P 1'
#
loop_
_entity.id
_entity.type
_entity.pdbx_description
1 polymer ?
#
loop_
_entity_poly.entity_id
_entity_poly.type
_entity_poly.pdbx_seq_one_letter_code
_entity_poly.pdbx_strand_id
1 'polypeptide(L)'
;YDGTWRRGSTAGGCRNYPATFWINPQFKIQLEEPDDAADDADSAREPGCSFVLALMQKHRRRERRHGKDMETIGFAIYEVPPELVGKSGLHLQRDFFLANASRARSEQFINLREVSARLRLPPGEYVVVPSTFEPGRDGDFVLRLFAEKRAGAEEMDDKIQATLPDEKVLSEAQIDDSFKQLFRQLAGPDMEISVSELQTILNRIIAKHKDLRTKGFSTESCRSMVNLMDKDGNGKLGLVEFNVLWNRIRNYLGIFRKFDLDKSGSISAYEMRVALEAAGGSPPPKNQGTS
;
A
#
# COMPACT_ATOMS: atom_id res chain seq x y z
N TYR A 1 6.69 -0.74 18.20
CA TYR A 1 6.35 -0.27 16.85
C TYR A 1 5.06 0.51 16.89
N ASP A 2 5.05 1.69 16.27
CA ASP A 2 3.87 2.52 16.11
C ASP A 2 3.25 2.25 14.74
N GLY A 3 1.93 2.15 14.67
CA GLY A 3 1.24 1.90 13.41
C GLY A 3 -0.13 2.54 13.35
N THR A 4 -0.71 2.55 12.15
CA THR A 4 -2.01 3.16 11.91
C THR A 4 -2.90 2.30 11.02
N TRP A 5 -4.18 2.25 11.38
CA TRP A 5 -5.26 1.81 10.51
C TRP A 5 -5.95 3.06 9.94
N ARG A 6 -6.01 3.11 8.61
CA ARG A 6 -6.64 4.18 7.84
C ARG A 6 -7.58 3.59 6.81
N ARG A 7 -8.83 4.06 6.80
CA ARG A 7 -9.88 3.65 5.88
C ARG A 7 -9.42 3.85 4.44
N GLY A 8 -9.62 2.82 3.63
CA GLY A 8 -9.19 2.82 2.23
C GLY A 8 -7.73 2.41 2.03
N SER A 9 -6.89 2.36 3.07
CA SER A 9 -5.47 2.04 2.91
C SER A 9 -5.02 0.86 3.77
N THR A 10 -4.92 1.03 5.10
CA THR A 10 -4.36 0.02 6.03
C THR A 10 -5.41 -0.62 6.94
N ALA A 11 -6.65 -0.14 6.93
CA ALA A 11 -7.73 -0.67 7.77
C ALA A 11 -8.38 -1.90 7.13
N GLY A 12 -7.66 -3.03 7.13
CA GLY A 12 -8.05 -4.26 6.42
C GLY A 12 -9.08 -5.14 7.12
N GLY A 13 -9.33 -4.93 8.41
CA GLY A 13 -10.17 -5.81 9.22
C GLY A 13 -9.46 -7.14 9.53
N CYS A 14 -10.14 -8.04 10.24
CA CYS A 14 -9.56 -9.32 10.66
C CYS A 14 -9.59 -10.39 9.55
N ARG A 15 -9.09 -11.60 9.84
CA ARG A 15 -8.94 -12.71 8.87
C ARG A 15 -10.25 -13.16 8.21
N ASN A 16 -11.41 -12.82 8.80
CA ASN A 16 -12.74 -13.06 8.23
C ASN A 16 -12.98 -12.23 6.95
N TYR A 17 -12.17 -11.21 6.70
CA TYR A 17 -12.23 -10.34 5.53
C TYR A 17 -11.01 -10.57 4.62
N PRO A 18 -10.88 -11.73 3.96
CA PRO A 18 -9.68 -12.10 3.20
C PRO A 18 -9.35 -11.14 2.05
N ALA A 19 -10.35 -10.45 1.51
CA ALA A 19 -10.16 -9.46 0.45
C ALA A 19 -9.28 -8.28 0.89
N THR A 20 -9.32 -7.91 2.17
CA THR A 20 -8.68 -6.71 2.71
C THR A 20 -7.70 -7.01 3.85
N PHE A 21 -7.75 -8.19 4.49
CA PHE A 21 -6.90 -8.51 5.65
C PHE A 21 -5.39 -8.29 5.41
N TRP A 22 -4.91 -8.63 4.21
CA TRP A 22 -3.49 -8.56 3.86
C TRP A 22 -2.91 -7.14 3.88
N ILE A 23 -3.74 -6.11 3.73
CA ILE A 23 -3.30 -4.69 3.67
C ILE A 23 -2.96 -4.10 5.04
N ASN A 24 -3.33 -4.79 6.12
CA ASN A 24 -3.01 -4.34 7.48
C ASN A 24 -1.48 -4.24 7.61
N PRO A 25 -0.97 -3.36 8.48
CA PRO A 25 0.46 -3.30 8.75
C PRO A 25 0.98 -4.68 9.18
N GLN A 26 2.18 -5.04 8.74
CA GLN A 26 2.78 -6.34 9.00
C GLN A 26 4.10 -6.13 9.73
N PHE A 27 4.41 -7.00 10.70
CA PHE A 27 5.66 -6.93 11.47
C PHE A 27 6.30 -8.30 11.51
N LYS A 28 7.56 -8.41 11.10
CA LYS A 28 8.31 -9.65 11.22
C LYS A 28 8.92 -9.73 12.60
N ILE A 29 8.84 -10.91 13.21
CA ILE A 29 9.52 -11.26 14.45
C ILE A 29 10.42 -12.47 14.18
N GLN A 30 11.64 -12.44 14.70
CA GLN A 30 12.64 -13.49 14.54
C GLN A 30 12.94 -14.05 15.93
N LEU A 31 12.61 -15.32 16.13
CA LEU A 31 12.85 -16.05 17.36
C LEU A 31 14.04 -16.98 17.14
N GLU A 32 15.18 -16.69 17.76
CA GLU A 32 16.45 -17.39 17.50
C GLU A 32 16.70 -18.53 18.49
N GLU A 33 16.62 -18.23 19.78
CA GLU A 33 17.01 -19.15 20.86
C GLU A 33 15.78 -19.57 21.66
N PRO A 34 15.56 -20.89 21.89
CA PRO A 34 14.52 -21.37 22.79
C PRO A 34 14.84 -21.01 24.25
N ASP A 35 13.82 -21.02 25.10
CA ASP A 35 13.94 -20.73 26.53
C ASP A 35 14.83 -21.79 27.24
N ASP A 36 15.42 -21.43 28.37
CA ASP A 36 16.32 -22.35 29.09
C ASP A 36 15.52 -23.50 29.74
N ALA A 37 16.01 -24.74 29.59
CA ALA A 37 15.33 -25.95 30.07
C ALA A 37 15.10 -26.01 31.60
N ALA A 38 15.70 -25.11 32.38
CA ALA A 38 15.48 -25.01 33.82
C ALA A 38 14.12 -24.41 34.20
N ASP A 39 13.50 -23.64 33.29
CA ASP A 39 12.20 -23.01 33.49
C ASP A 39 11.02 -23.87 32.98
N ASP A 40 11.31 -25.02 32.36
CA ASP A 40 10.34 -26.00 31.90
C ASP A 40 9.98 -26.99 33.01
N ALA A 41 8.99 -26.62 33.84
CA ALA A 41 8.40 -27.51 34.85
C ALA A 41 7.77 -28.80 34.25
N ASP A 42 7.53 -28.81 32.94
CA ASP A 42 7.05 -29.96 32.16
C ASP A 42 8.09 -30.34 31.10
N SER A 43 8.99 -31.26 31.46
CA SER A 43 10.03 -31.86 30.60
C SER A 43 9.53 -32.59 29.35
N ALA A 44 8.22 -32.62 29.11
CA ALA A 44 7.57 -33.18 27.92
C ALA A 44 7.19 -32.13 26.87
N ARG A 45 7.42 -30.84 27.12
CA ARG A 45 7.06 -29.74 26.21
C ARG A 45 8.16 -29.52 25.18
N GLU A 46 7.80 -29.33 23.92
CA GLU A 46 8.77 -29.03 22.87
C GLU A 46 9.54 -27.73 23.18
N PRO A 47 10.85 -27.68 22.86
CA PRO A 47 11.65 -26.47 23.05
C PRO A 47 11.03 -25.33 22.22
N GLY A 48 10.87 -24.16 22.83
CA GLY A 48 10.25 -23.02 22.17
C GLY A 48 10.66 -21.71 22.81
N CYS A 49 10.37 -20.62 22.12
CA CYS A 49 10.69 -19.26 22.54
C CYS A 49 9.43 -18.62 23.12
N SER A 50 9.49 -18.18 24.38
CA SER A 50 8.40 -17.50 25.06
C SER A 50 8.45 -15.99 24.81
N PHE A 51 7.30 -15.43 24.41
CA PHE A 51 7.15 -14.01 24.24
C PHE A 51 5.74 -13.52 24.58
N VAL A 52 5.63 -12.25 24.93
CA VAL A 52 4.36 -11.54 25.10
C VAL A 52 4.24 -10.52 23.97
N LEU A 53 3.15 -10.63 23.22
CA LEU A 53 2.79 -9.66 22.21
C LEU A 53 1.63 -8.81 22.74
N ALA A 54 1.78 -7.49 22.72
CA ALA A 54 0.78 -6.55 23.23
C ALA A 54 0.45 -5.50 22.16
N LEU A 55 -0.83 -5.41 21.80
CA LEU A 55 -1.39 -4.45 20.85
C LEU A 55 -2.25 -3.43 21.60
N MET A 56 -1.84 -2.16 21.62
CA MET A 56 -2.56 -1.07 22.29
C MET A 56 -3.09 -0.06 21.27
N GLN A 57 -4.36 0.32 21.34
CA GLN A 57 -4.92 1.45 20.59
C GLN A 57 -4.67 2.80 21.30
N LYS A 58 -4.28 3.82 20.53
CA LYS A 58 -3.91 5.17 21.01
C LYS A 58 -5.07 6.17 20.92
N HIS A 59 -4.88 7.32 21.57
CA HIS A 59 -5.68 8.56 21.46
C HIS A 59 -7.21 8.47 21.68
N ARG A 60 -7.77 7.32 22.08
CA ARG A 60 -9.22 7.13 22.27
C ARG A 60 -9.88 8.08 23.29
N ARG A 61 -9.14 8.61 24.28
CA ARG A 61 -9.68 9.63 25.20
C ARG A 61 -10.10 10.92 24.49
N ARG A 62 -9.44 11.29 23.39
CA ARG A 62 -9.79 12.46 22.57
C ARG A 62 -11.04 12.18 21.72
N GLU A 63 -11.20 10.93 21.28
CA GLU A 63 -12.30 10.50 20.41
C GLU A 63 -13.59 10.22 21.17
N ARG A 64 -13.52 9.89 22.47
CA ARG A 64 -14.69 9.83 23.35
C ARG A 64 -15.48 11.13 23.41
N ARG A 65 -14.82 12.28 23.25
CA ARG A 65 -15.50 13.59 23.13
C ARG A 65 -16.38 13.69 21.88
N HIS A 66 -16.16 12.81 20.90
CA HIS A 66 -16.91 12.72 19.65
C HIS A 66 -17.79 11.45 19.61
N GLY A 67 -18.03 10.80 20.75
CA GLY A 67 -18.91 9.63 20.85
C GLY A 67 -18.34 8.33 20.28
N LYS A 68 -17.04 8.27 19.94
CA LYS A 68 -16.39 7.03 19.49
C LYS A 68 -15.83 6.26 20.69
N ASP A 69 -16.13 4.97 20.77
CA ASP A 69 -15.60 4.08 21.79
C ASP A 69 -14.36 3.31 21.30
N MET A 70 -13.84 2.40 22.12
CA MET A 70 -12.77 1.48 21.77
C MET A 70 -13.17 0.60 20.59
N GLU A 71 -12.28 0.49 19.60
CA GLU A 71 -12.47 -0.47 18.52
C GLU A 71 -12.16 -1.88 19.01
N THR A 72 -12.81 -2.87 18.43
CA THR A 72 -12.51 -4.27 18.70
C THR A 72 -11.22 -4.64 17.97
N ILE A 73 -10.16 -4.94 18.70
CA ILE A 73 -8.81 -5.16 18.14
C ILE A 73 -8.29 -6.56 18.46
N GLY A 74 -7.34 -7.02 17.66
CA GLY A 74 -6.65 -8.29 17.83
C GLY A 74 -5.49 -8.43 16.84
N PHE A 75 -4.78 -9.55 16.91
CA PHE A 75 -3.68 -9.84 16.01
C PHE A 75 -3.63 -11.32 15.64
N ALA A 76 -3.04 -11.61 14.49
CA ALA A 76 -2.73 -12.96 14.05
C ALA A 76 -1.24 -13.09 13.72
N ILE A 77 -0.69 -14.28 13.93
CA ILE A 77 0.73 -14.60 13.71
C ILE A 77 0.80 -15.76 12.72
N TYR A 78 1.60 -15.57 11.67
CA TYR A 78 1.84 -16.55 10.62
C TYR A 78 3.32 -16.91 10.59
N GLU A 79 3.62 -18.15 10.28
CA GLU A 79 4.99 -18.61 10.05
C GLU A 79 5.45 -18.18 8.66
N VAL A 80 6.69 -17.68 8.54
CA VAL A 80 7.26 -17.28 7.26
C VAL A 80 7.68 -18.55 6.49
N PRO A 81 7.26 -18.73 5.22
CA PRO A 81 7.69 -19.86 4.41
C PRO A 81 9.20 -19.87 4.22
N PRO A 82 9.84 -21.05 4.10
CA PRO A 82 11.29 -21.18 3.93
C PRO A 82 11.88 -20.33 2.78
N GLU A 83 11.10 -20.12 1.72
CA GLU A 83 11.48 -19.34 0.53
C GLU A 83 11.62 -17.83 0.78
N LEU A 84 11.03 -17.34 1.88
CA LEU A 84 10.98 -15.93 2.26
C LEU A 84 11.81 -15.63 3.51
N VAL A 85 12.38 -16.66 4.16
CA VAL A 85 13.24 -16.50 5.35
C VAL A 85 14.42 -15.60 5.03
N GLY A 86 14.71 -14.65 5.91
CA GLY A 86 15.82 -13.69 5.78
C GLY A 86 15.58 -12.57 4.77
N LYS A 87 14.43 -12.55 4.08
CA LYS A 87 14.01 -11.40 3.28
C LYS A 87 13.37 -10.36 4.20
N SER A 88 13.79 -9.10 4.06
CA SER A 88 13.23 -7.94 4.78
C SER A 88 12.62 -6.96 3.79
N GLY A 89 11.56 -6.27 4.21
CA GLY A 89 10.89 -5.25 3.40
C GLY A 89 10.00 -5.82 2.29
N LEU A 90 9.32 -6.94 2.56
CA LEU A 90 8.30 -7.53 1.70
C LEU A 90 6.95 -7.46 2.39
N HIS A 91 5.97 -6.82 1.77
CA HIS A 91 4.60 -6.90 2.23
C HIS A 91 3.92 -8.18 1.71
N LEU A 92 3.49 -9.07 2.61
CA LEU A 92 2.85 -10.32 2.21
C LEU A 92 1.49 -10.05 1.58
N GLN A 93 1.25 -10.65 0.41
CA GLN A 93 0.07 -10.43 -0.40
C GLN A 93 -1.10 -11.33 0.02
N ARG A 94 -2.29 -11.05 -0.53
CA ARG A 94 -3.53 -11.80 -0.24
C ARG A 94 -3.37 -13.32 -0.30
N ASP A 95 -2.73 -13.82 -1.35
CA ASP A 95 -2.68 -15.24 -1.64
C ASP A 95 -1.88 -16.02 -0.58
N PHE A 96 -0.90 -15.37 0.05
CA PHE A 96 -0.20 -15.93 1.21
C PHE A 96 -1.17 -16.24 2.36
N PHE A 97 -2.01 -15.28 2.75
CA PHE A 97 -2.94 -15.46 3.87
C PHE A 97 -4.10 -16.41 3.55
N LEU A 98 -4.40 -16.63 2.26
CA LEU A 98 -5.36 -17.63 1.82
C LEU A 98 -4.78 -19.05 1.90
N ALA A 99 -3.51 -19.21 1.56
CA ALA A 99 -2.83 -20.50 1.56
C ALA A 99 -2.34 -20.93 2.95
N ASN A 100 -2.02 -19.99 3.84
CA ASN A 100 -1.39 -20.27 5.13
C ASN A 100 -2.35 -20.07 6.31
N ALA A 101 -2.31 -21.00 7.27
CA ALA A 101 -3.03 -20.89 8.53
C ALA A 101 -2.22 -20.08 9.55
N SER A 102 -2.92 -19.37 10.44
CA SER A 102 -2.26 -18.67 11.55
C SER A 102 -1.69 -19.68 12.54
N ARG A 103 -0.41 -19.55 12.89
CA ARG A 103 0.28 -20.35 13.91
C ARG A 103 -0.18 -19.98 15.32
N ALA A 104 -0.43 -18.69 15.54
CA ALA A 104 -0.96 -18.15 16.79
C ALA A 104 -1.83 -16.91 16.50
N ARG A 105 -2.62 -16.50 17.48
CA ARG A 105 -3.47 -15.29 17.41
C ARG A 105 -3.82 -14.82 18.81
N SER A 106 -4.28 -13.59 18.93
CA SER A 106 -5.00 -13.15 20.13
C SER A 106 -6.22 -14.04 20.36
N GLU A 107 -6.46 -14.47 21.60
CA GLU A 107 -7.53 -15.40 21.95
C GLU A 107 -8.91 -14.92 21.48
N GLN A 108 -9.17 -13.63 21.68
CA GLN A 108 -10.39 -12.96 21.27
C GLN A 108 -10.07 -11.58 20.70
N PHE A 109 -10.88 -11.17 19.73
CA PHE A 109 -10.98 -9.77 19.35
C PHE A 109 -11.86 -9.07 20.36
N ILE A 110 -11.29 -8.11 21.11
CA ILE A 110 -12.00 -7.47 22.22
C ILE A 110 -11.86 -5.96 22.14
N ASN A 111 -12.89 -5.24 22.59
CA ASN A 111 -12.97 -3.79 22.64
C ASN A 111 -12.27 -3.20 23.87
N LEU A 112 -11.01 -3.64 24.10
CA LEU A 112 -10.16 -3.10 25.16
C LEU A 112 -9.08 -2.19 24.59
N ARG A 113 -8.52 -1.34 25.46
CA ARG A 113 -7.45 -0.42 25.08
C ARG A 113 -6.20 -1.20 24.65
N GLU A 114 -5.96 -2.34 25.27
CA GLU A 114 -4.85 -3.23 24.97
C GLU A 114 -5.33 -4.67 24.95
N VAL A 115 -4.81 -5.42 23.98
CA VAL A 115 -4.94 -6.88 23.89
C VAL A 115 -3.54 -7.44 23.90
N SER A 116 -3.24 -8.32 24.85
CA SER A 116 -1.96 -9.00 24.95
C SER A 116 -2.14 -10.50 25.05
N ALA A 117 -1.20 -11.25 24.50
CA ALA A 117 -1.15 -12.70 24.65
C ALA A 117 0.28 -13.14 24.95
N ARG A 118 0.41 -14.09 25.87
CA ARG A 118 1.66 -14.84 26.10
C ARG A 118 1.65 -16.05 25.20
N LEU A 119 2.69 -16.19 24.38
CA LEU A 119 2.79 -17.19 23.33
C LEU A 119 4.14 -17.89 23.44
N ARG A 120 4.17 -19.16 23.01
CA ARG A 120 5.39 -19.93 22.87
C ARG A 120 5.38 -20.58 21.50
N LEU A 121 6.37 -20.27 20.68
CA LEU A 121 6.50 -20.76 19.31
C LEU A 121 7.91 -21.35 19.12
N PRO A 122 8.10 -22.31 18.20
CA PRO A 122 9.43 -22.80 17.91
C PRO A 122 10.32 -21.69 17.32
N PRO A 123 11.65 -21.81 17.40
CA PRO A 123 12.56 -20.87 16.73
C PRO A 123 12.26 -20.74 15.24
N GLY A 124 12.27 -19.52 14.71
CA GLY A 124 11.89 -19.22 13.34
C GLY A 124 11.48 -17.77 13.12
N GLU A 125 11.11 -17.46 11.87
CA GLU A 125 10.58 -16.15 11.48
C GLU A 125 9.05 -16.19 11.38
N TYR A 126 8.40 -15.16 11.93
CA TYR A 126 6.95 -15.05 11.94
C TYR A 126 6.51 -13.65 11.53
N VAL A 127 5.33 -13.54 10.92
CA VAL A 127 4.68 -12.27 10.61
C VAL A 127 3.47 -12.06 11.52
N VAL A 128 3.49 -10.94 12.22
CA VAL A 128 2.40 -10.44 13.05
C VAL A 128 1.58 -9.44 12.26
N VAL A 129 0.26 -9.64 12.22
CA VAL A 129 -0.70 -8.76 11.56
C VAL A 129 -1.68 -8.21 12.59
N PRO A 130 -1.45 -7.02 13.16
CA PRO A 130 -2.41 -6.33 14.01
C PRO A 130 -3.57 -5.74 13.18
N SER A 131 -4.80 -5.95 13.64
CA SER A 131 -6.00 -5.47 12.93
C SER A 131 -7.14 -5.11 13.87
N THR A 132 -8.07 -4.29 13.38
CA THR A 132 -9.42 -4.20 13.93
C THR A 132 -10.26 -5.39 13.48
N PHE A 133 -11.36 -5.67 14.17
CA PHE A 133 -12.27 -6.74 13.78
C PHE A 133 -12.89 -6.45 12.40
N GLU A 134 -13.51 -5.29 12.26
CA GLU A 134 -14.12 -4.85 11.00
C GLU A 134 -13.13 -4.03 10.14
N PRO A 135 -13.24 -4.10 8.81
CA PRO A 135 -12.47 -3.26 7.89
C PRO A 135 -12.94 -1.80 7.93
N GLY A 136 -12.07 -0.88 7.48
CA GLY A 136 -12.39 0.54 7.35
C GLY A 136 -12.47 1.32 8.67
N ARG A 137 -12.05 0.71 9.78
CA ARG A 137 -11.95 1.36 11.10
C ARG A 137 -10.64 2.13 11.23
N ASP A 138 -10.74 3.42 11.50
CA ASP A 138 -9.57 4.27 11.73
C ASP A 138 -9.06 4.14 13.15
N GLY A 139 -7.74 4.11 13.30
CA GLY A 139 -7.10 4.10 14.60
C GLY A 139 -5.59 4.14 14.52
N ASP A 140 -4.97 4.53 15.62
CA ASP A 140 -3.53 4.45 15.81
C ASP A 140 -3.24 3.38 16.87
N PHE A 141 -2.14 2.66 16.73
CA PHE A 141 -1.77 1.61 17.67
C PHE A 141 -0.27 1.59 17.99
N VAL A 142 0.06 0.88 19.07
CA VAL A 142 1.41 0.46 19.43
C VAL A 142 1.42 -1.06 19.53
N LEU A 143 2.35 -1.69 18.83
CA LEU A 143 2.68 -3.10 19.00
C LEU A 143 3.97 -3.22 19.81
N ARG A 144 3.94 -4.03 20.87
CA ARG A 144 5.10 -4.30 21.74
C ARG A 144 5.34 -5.80 21.80
N LEU A 145 6.61 -6.19 21.66
CA LEU A 145 7.08 -7.56 21.78
C LEU A 145 8.02 -7.61 22.99
N PHE A 146 7.75 -8.53 23.92
CA PHE A 146 8.61 -8.84 25.05
C PHE A 146 8.97 -10.31 24.97
N ALA A 147 10.17 -10.64 24.50
CA ALA A 147 10.67 -12.01 24.47
C ALA A 147 11.58 -12.26 25.68
N GLU A 148 11.61 -13.51 26.14
CA GLU A 148 12.51 -13.93 27.22
C GLU A 148 13.97 -13.90 26.77
N LYS A 149 14.24 -14.50 25.60
CA LYS A 149 15.51 -14.42 24.89
C LYS A 149 15.50 -13.31 23.84
N ARG A 150 16.67 -13.02 23.28
CA ARG A 150 16.81 -12.00 22.23
C ARG A 150 15.92 -12.38 21.04
N ALA A 151 15.09 -11.43 20.61
CA ALA A 151 14.25 -11.57 19.43
C ALA A 151 14.45 -10.37 18.51
N GLY A 152 14.62 -10.65 17.22
CA GLY A 152 14.59 -9.62 16.18
C GLY A 152 13.15 -9.19 15.91
N ALA A 153 12.93 -7.90 15.64
CA ALA A 153 11.65 -7.44 15.15
C ALA A 153 11.84 -6.30 14.14
N GLU A 154 11.08 -6.33 13.06
CA GLU A 154 11.12 -5.33 12.00
C GLU A 154 9.73 -5.07 11.43
N GLU A 155 9.51 -3.86 10.90
CA GLU A 155 8.30 -3.54 10.15
C GLU A 155 8.42 -4.07 8.73
N MET A 156 7.39 -4.78 8.26
CA MET A 156 7.31 -5.35 6.93
C MET A 156 6.53 -4.41 6.03
N ASP A 157 7.25 -3.49 5.41
CA ASP A 157 6.73 -2.63 4.35
C ASP A 157 7.69 -2.59 3.16
N ASP A 158 7.15 -2.31 1.99
CA ASP A 158 7.92 -2.31 0.76
C ASP A 158 8.91 -1.13 0.77
N LYS A 159 10.16 -1.37 0.37
CA LYS A 159 11.14 -0.28 0.24
C LYS A 159 10.68 0.69 -0.83
N ILE A 160 10.89 1.99 -0.61
CA ILE A 160 10.63 3.01 -1.64
C ILE A 160 11.53 2.73 -2.83
N GLN A 161 10.94 2.37 -3.95
CA GLN A 161 11.66 2.13 -5.19
C GLN A 161 10.79 2.62 -6.34
N ALA A 162 11.38 3.44 -7.21
CA ALA A 162 10.76 3.86 -8.45
C ALA A 162 11.61 3.30 -9.60
N THR A 163 11.19 2.17 -10.16
CA THR A 163 11.75 1.60 -11.38
C THR A 163 10.74 1.82 -12.49
N LEU A 164 10.70 3.04 -12.99
CA LEU A 164 9.92 3.39 -14.17
C LEU A 164 10.67 2.90 -15.41
N PRO A 165 9.98 2.32 -16.41
CA PRO A 165 10.62 1.94 -17.67
C PRO A 165 11.24 3.18 -18.34
N ASP A 166 12.42 3.02 -18.94
CA ASP A 166 13.07 4.09 -19.69
C ASP A 166 12.14 4.63 -20.77
N GLU A 167 11.99 5.96 -20.79
CA GLU A 167 11.16 6.59 -21.80
C GLU A 167 11.80 6.47 -23.17
N LYS A 168 11.11 5.80 -24.09
CA LYS A 168 11.40 5.90 -25.51
C LYS A 168 11.01 7.31 -25.98
N VAL A 169 11.94 8.24 -25.88
CA VAL A 169 11.83 9.56 -26.49
C VAL A 169 12.02 9.38 -27.99
N LEU A 170 10.92 9.39 -28.73
CA LEU A 170 10.95 9.37 -30.18
C LEU A 170 11.38 10.74 -30.71
N SER A 171 12.23 10.75 -31.72
CA SER A 171 12.45 11.98 -32.50
C SER A 171 11.20 12.29 -33.33
N GLU A 172 11.04 13.55 -33.75
CA GLU A 172 9.90 13.97 -34.57
C GLU A 172 9.72 13.11 -35.84
N ALA A 173 10.82 12.65 -36.45
CA ALA A 173 10.76 11.79 -37.63
C ALA A 173 10.17 10.39 -37.34
N GLN A 174 10.27 9.92 -36.09
CA GLN A 174 9.76 8.62 -35.65
C GLN A 174 8.31 8.68 -35.16
N ILE A 175 7.74 9.87 -35.01
CA ILE A 175 6.35 10.05 -34.60
C ILE A 175 5.44 9.86 -35.81
N ASP A 176 4.43 8.99 -35.66
CA ASP A 176 3.47 8.68 -36.71
C ASP A 176 2.77 9.94 -37.24
N ASP A 177 2.58 10.02 -38.56
CA ASP A 177 1.96 11.18 -39.21
C ASP A 177 0.51 11.39 -38.77
N SER A 178 -0.20 10.32 -38.41
CA SER A 178 -1.54 10.43 -37.79
C SER A 178 -1.50 11.15 -36.44
N PHE A 179 -0.45 10.94 -35.64
CA PHE A 179 -0.28 11.63 -34.37
C PHE A 179 0.13 13.09 -34.59
N LYS A 180 0.98 13.38 -35.58
CA LYS A 180 1.30 14.76 -35.98
C LYS A 180 0.07 15.53 -36.45
N GLN A 181 -0.81 14.89 -37.22
CA GLN A 181 -2.08 15.49 -37.64
C GLN A 181 -3.00 15.75 -36.43
N LEU A 182 -3.09 14.80 -35.50
CA LEU A 182 -3.82 14.99 -34.25
C LEU A 182 -3.24 16.16 -33.45
N PHE A 183 -1.92 16.23 -33.28
CA PHE A 183 -1.25 17.33 -32.60
C PHE A 183 -1.55 18.68 -33.27
N ARG A 184 -1.45 18.79 -34.59
CA ARG A 184 -1.76 20.03 -35.33
C ARG A 184 -3.22 20.48 -35.22
N GLN A 185 -4.15 19.53 -35.11
CA GLN A 185 -5.57 19.86 -34.88
C GLN A 185 -5.83 20.38 -33.47
N LEU A 186 -4.93 20.10 -32.54
CA LEU A 186 -5.10 20.36 -31.12
C LEU A 186 -4.23 21.52 -30.61
N ALA A 187 -3.03 21.67 -31.18
CA ALA A 187 -2.13 22.78 -30.97
C ALA A 187 -2.66 24.02 -31.69
N GLY A 188 -2.53 25.17 -31.06
CA GLY A 188 -2.91 26.44 -31.63
C GLY A 188 -2.01 26.87 -32.80
N PRO A 189 -2.16 28.11 -33.28
CA PRO A 189 -1.28 28.69 -34.30
C PRO A 189 0.20 28.76 -33.89
N ASP A 190 0.49 28.64 -32.59
CA ASP A 190 1.82 28.58 -32.00
C ASP A 190 2.45 27.18 -32.05
N MET A 191 1.73 26.16 -32.50
CA MET A 191 2.22 24.77 -32.61
C MET A 191 2.70 24.18 -31.27
N GLU A 192 2.16 24.68 -30.17
CA GLU A 192 2.40 24.22 -28.80
C GLU A 192 1.06 23.94 -28.11
N ILE A 193 1.08 23.10 -27.08
CA ILE A 193 -0.11 22.80 -26.27
C ILE A 193 0.04 23.43 -24.89
N SER A 194 -0.82 24.41 -24.60
CA SER A 194 -0.95 25.02 -23.28
C SER A 194 -1.70 24.13 -22.28
N VAL A 195 -1.63 24.48 -20.99
CA VAL A 195 -2.37 23.80 -19.91
C VAL A 195 -3.87 23.75 -20.19
N SER A 196 -4.45 24.84 -20.70
CA SER A 196 -5.88 24.93 -21.03
C SER A 196 -6.28 24.06 -22.22
N GLU A 197 -5.42 23.99 -23.24
CA GLU A 197 -5.64 23.12 -24.39
C GLU A 197 -5.53 21.66 -23.98
N LEU A 198 -4.49 21.30 -23.21
CA LEU A 198 -4.31 19.96 -22.65
C LEU A 198 -5.54 19.53 -21.84
N GLN A 199 -6.05 20.39 -20.96
CA GLN A 199 -7.26 20.10 -20.18
C GLN A 199 -8.47 19.82 -21.07
N THR A 200 -8.67 20.65 -22.09
CA THR A 200 -9.79 20.50 -23.03
C THR A 200 -9.68 19.18 -23.80
N ILE A 201 -8.48 18.85 -24.27
CA ILE A 201 -8.18 17.62 -25.01
C ILE A 201 -8.47 16.39 -24.13
N LEU A 202 -7.84 16.33 -22.95
CA LEU A 202 -7.97 15.19 -22.05
C LEU A 202 -9.41 14.99 -21.59
N ASN A 203 -10.14 16.08 -21.29
CA ASN A 203 -11.54 16.00 -20.89
C ASN A 203 -12.47 15.58 -22.03
N ARG A 204 -12.21 16.01 -23.26
CA ARG A 204 -12.96 15.55 -24.44
C ARG A 204 -12.76 14.05 -24.68
N ILE A 205 -11.55 13.53 -24.43
CA ILE A 205 -11.23 12.11 -24.62
C ILE A 205 -11.82 11.27 -23.49
N ILE A 206 -11.65 11.70 -22.23
CA ILE A 206 -12.17 10.96 -21.09
C ILE A 206 -13.70 10.92 -21.08
N ALA A 207 -14.37 11.95 -21.61
CA ALA A 207 -15.83 11.96 -21.78
C ALA A 207 -16.35 10.88 -22.75
N LYS A 208 -15.50 10.37 -23.67
CA LYS A 208 -15.86 9.23 -24.53
C LYS A 208 -15.80 7.90 -23.78
N HIS A 209 -15.11 7.85 -22.64
CA HIS A 209 -14.91 6.66 -21.81
C HIS A 209 -15.94 6.65 -20.68
N LYS A 210 -17.15 6.17 -20.99
CA LYS A 210 -18.26 6.03 -20.01
C LYS A 210 -17.99 5.02 -18.90
N ASP A 211 -16.94 4.20 -19.06
CA ASP A 211 -16.42 3.27 -18.07
C ASP A 211 -15.72 3.96 -16.89
N LEU A 212 -15.34 5.23 -17.02
CA LEU A 212 -14.60 5.97 -15.99
C LEU A 212 -15.52 6.88 -15.19
N ARG A 213 -15.46 6.79 -13.85
CA ARG A 213 -16.21 7.66 -12.95
C ARG A 213 -15.37 8.87 -12.56
N THR A 214 -15.35 9.88 -13.43
CA THR A 214 -14.51 11.07 -13.26
C THR A 214 -15.26 12.36 -13.62
N LYS A 215 -14.84 13.47 -13.00
CA LYS A 215 -15.25 14.83 -13.40
C LYS A 215 -14.35 15.41 -14.49
N GLY A 216 -13.36 14.63 -14.96
CA GLY A 216 -12.29 15.08 -15.84
C GLY A 216 -11.04 15.51 -15.07
N PHE A 217 -10.03 15.92 -15.81
CA PHE A 217 -8.79 16.50 -15.33
C PHE A 217 -9.00 17.97 -14.94
N SER A 218 -8.50 18.33 -13.75
CA SER A 218 -8.47 19.72 -13.30
C SER A 218 -7.31 20.47 -13.97
N THR A 219 -7.35 21.80 -13.90
CA THR A 219 -6.31 22.66 -14.45
C THR A 219 -4.99 22.44 -13.71
N GLU A 220 -5.03 22.16 -12.41
CA GLU A 220 -3.86 21.83 -11.59
C GLU A 220 -3.24 20.49 -12.03
N SER A 221 -4.05 19.45 -12.28
CA SER A 221 -3.54 18.18 -12.79
C SER A 221 -2.84 18.36 -14.14
N CYS A 222 -3.43 19.15 -15.04
CA CYS A 222 -2.84 19.45 -16.35
C CYS A 222 -1.55 20.28 -16.20
N ARG A 223 -1.52 21.24 -15.27
CA ARG A 223 -0.31 22.03 -14.97
C ARG A 223 0.83 21.16 -14.45
N SER A 224 0.54 20.23 -13.54
CA SER A 224 1.54 19.27 -13.07
C SER A 224 2.06 18.36 -14.19
N MET A 225 1.19 17.96 -15.14
CA MET A 225 1.60 17.17 -16.31
C MET A 225 2.50 17.96 -17.26
N VAL A 226 2.17 19.23 -17.52
CA VAL A 226 3.01 20.11 -18.35
C VAL A 226 4.37 20.29 -17.69
N ASN A 227 4.42 20.69 -16.42
CA ASN A 227 5.68 20.88 -15.69
C ASN A 227 6.56 19.62 -15.62
N LEU A 228 5.97 18.43 -15.66
CA LEU A 228 6.71 17.18 -15.65
C LEU A 228 7.40 16.88 -17.00
N MET A 229 6.88 17.43 -18.09
CA MET A 229 7.25 17.11 -19.47
C MET A 229 7.98 18.25 -20.19
N ASP A 230 7.73 19.49 -19.77
CA ASP A 230 8.31 20.75 -20.26
C ASP A 230 9.82 20.77 -19.98
N LYS A 231 10.62 20.36 -20.97
CA LYS A 231 12.08 20.29 -20.86
C LYS A 231 12.75 21.59 -21.28
N ASP A 232 12.09 22.39 -22.12
CA ASP A 232 12.60 23.65 -22.63
C ASP A 232 12.21 24.86 -21.77
N GLY A 233 11.29 24.67 -20.82
CA GLY A 233 10.88 25.66 -19.81
C GLY A 233 9.91 26.71 -20.33
N ASN A 234 9.23 26.46 -21.46
CA ASN A 234 8.31 27.41 -22.07
C ASN A 234 6.91 27.42 -21.42
N GLY A 235 6.62 26.49 -20.49
CA GLY A 235 5.33 26.34 -19.82
C GLY A 235 4.23 25.73 -20.70
N LYS A 236 4.60 25.12 -21.83
CA LYS A 236 3.73 24.49 -22.82
C LYS A 236 4.36 23.17 -23.27
N LEU A 237 3.72 22.46 -24.21
CA LEU A 237 4.20 21.19 -24.70
C LEU A 237 4.37 21.21 -26.22
N GLY A 238 5.59 20.96 -26.67
CA GLY A 238 5.89 20.67 -28.07
C GLY A 238 5.41 19.26 -28.48
N LEU A 239 5.52 18.96 -29.78
CA LEU A 239 5.08 17.67 -30.35
C LEU A 239 5.73 16.46 -29.66
N VAL A 240 7.04 16.52 -29.42
CA VAL A 240 7.80 15.41 -28.81
C VAL A 240 7.38 15.21 -27.36
N GLU A 241 7.26 16.29 -26.58
CA GLU A 241 6.87 16.26 -25.17
C GLU A 241 5.43 15.77 -25.01
N PHE A 242 4.52 16.26 -25.85
CA PHE A 242 3.15 15.79 -25.87
C PHE A 242 3.05 14.31 -26.23
N ASN A 243 3.85 13.81 -27.17
CA ASN A 243 3.88 12.39 -27.50
C ASN A 243 4.32 11.50 -26.31
N VAL A 244 5.34 11.93 -25.57
CA VAL A 244 5.79 11.24 -24.36
C VAL A 244 4.69 11.24 -23.30
N LEU A 245 4.09 12.41 -23.03
CA LEU A 245 2.98 12.53 -22.10
C LEU A 245 1.80 11.64 -22.49
N TRP A 246 1.45 11.64 -23.77
CA TRP A 246 0.34 10.85 -24.30
C TRP A 246 0.55 9.35 -24.10
N ASN A 247 1.77 8.86 -24.34
CA ASN A 247 2.12 7.47 -24.09
C ASN A 247 2.07 7.12 -22.60
N ARG A 248 2.52 8.02 -21.70
CA ARG A 248 2.33 7.85 -20.25
C ARG A 248 0.87 7.75 -19.86
N ILE A 249 0.02 8.67 -20.35
CA ILE A 249 -1.42 8.67 -20.06
C ILE A 249 -2.09 7.37 -20.54
N ARG A 250 -1.73 6.89 -21.74
CA ARG A 250 -2.24 5.60 -22.25
C ARG A 250 -1.79 4.42 -21.38
N ASN A 251 -0.53 4.41 -20.94
CA ASN A 251 -0.03 3.37 -20.04
C ASN A 251 -0.78 3.40 -18.70
N TYR A 252 -0.91 4.57 -18.07
CA TYR A 252 -1.66 4.75 -16.83
C TYR A 252 -3.14 4.36 -16.98
N LEU A 253 -3.77 4.66 -18.12
CA LEU A 253 -5.14 4.20 -18.39
C LEU A 253 -5.23 2.67 -18.53
N GLY A 254 -4.22 2.05 -19.14
CA GLY A 254 -4.12 0.59 -19.22
C GLY A 254 -3.96 -0.07 -17.85
N ILE A 255 -3.08 0.49 -17.00
CA ILE A 255 -2.92 0.09 -15.61
C ILE A 255 -4.24 0.28 -14.85
N PHE A 256 -4.87 1.45 -14.97
CA PHE A 256 -6.13 1.75 -14.30
C PHE A 256 -7.20 0.69 -14.61
N ARG A 257 -7.41 0.38 -15.90
CA ARG A 257 -8.39 -0.63 -16.31
C ARG A 257 -8.05 -2.04 -15.87
N LYS A 258 -6.76 -2.35 -15.73
CA LYS A 258 -6.31 -3.66 -15.24
C LYS A 258 -6.61 -3.82 -13.74
N PHE A 259 -6.56 -2.74 -12.97
CA PHE A 259 -6.69 -2.77 -11.52
C PHE A 259 -8.04 -2.25 -10.98
N ASP A 260 -8.91 -1.67 -11.80
CA ASP A 260 -10.33 -1.43 -11.50
C ASP A 260 -11.10 -2.78 -11.57
N LEU A 261 -10.81 -3.67 -10.62
CA LEU A 261 -11.26 -5.07 -10.63
C LEU A 261 -12.78 -5.17 -10.48
N ASP A 262 -13.37 -4.22 -9.76
CA ASP A 262 -14.81 -4.13 -9.57
C ASP A 262 -15.53 -3.35 -10.69
N LYS A 263 -14.79 -2.84 -11.68
CA LYS A 263 -15.28 -1.98 -12.77
C LYS A 263 -16.11 -0.80 -12.25
N SER A 264 -15.80 -0.31 -11.06
CA SER A 264 -16.52 0.82 -10.46
C SER A 264 -16.21 2.14 -11.16
N GLY A 265 -15.20 2.15 -12.03
CA GLY A 265 -14.70 3.35 -12.68
C GLY A 265 -13.88 4.22 -11.72
N SER A 266 -13.48 3.67 -10.57
CA SER A 266 -12.66 4.35 -9.56
C SER A 266 -11.75 3.36 -8.85
N ILE A 267 -10.45 3.63 -8.83
CA ILE A 267 -9.50 2.85 -8.05
C ILE A 267 -9.70 3.12 -6.55
N SER A 268 -10.05 2.08 -5.80
CA SER A 268 -9.97 2.11 -4.34
C SER A 268 -8.51 2.27 -3.90
N ALA A 269 -8.26 2.87 -2.74
CA ALA A 269 -6.88 3.01 -2.26
C ALA A 269 -6.19 1.65 -1.99
N TYR A 270 -6.96 0.55 -2.00
CA TYR A 270 -6.47 -0.83 -2.02
C TYR A 270 -5.91 -1.23 -3.39
N GLU A 271 -6.67 -1.00 -4.46
CA GLU A 271 -6.24 -1.22 -5.84
C GLU A 271 -5.09 -0.29 -6.23
N MET A 272 -5.01 0.90 -5.60
CA MET A 272 -3.94 1.85 -5.83
C MET A 272 -2.56 1.32 -5.42
N ARG A 273 -2.46 0.53 -4.34
CA ARG A 273 -1.19 -0.09 -3.92
C ARG A 273 -0.66 -1.02 -5.01
N VAL A 274 -1.53 -1.91 -5.50
CA VAL A 274 -1.19 -2.88 -6.54
C VAL A 274 -0.92 -2.19 -7.89
N ALA A 275 -1.69 -1.14 -8.20
CA ALA A 275 -1.49 -0.35 -9.41
C ALA A 275 -0.15 0.41 -9.41
N LEU A 276 0.29 0.92 -8.25
CA LEU A 276 1.59 1.59 -8.11
C LEU A 276 2.73 0.60 -8.33
N GLU A 277 2.68 -0.58 -7.70
CA GLU A 277 3.70 -1.63 -7.91
C GLU A 277 3.81 -1.99 -9.40
N ALA A 278 2.68 -2.15 -10.09
CA ALA A 278 2.65 -2.42 -11.53
C ALA A 278 3.09 -1.23 -12.41
N ALA A 279 2.93 0.00 -11.92
CA ALA A 279 3.41 1.21 -12.58
C ALA A 279 4.92 1.43 -12.34
N GLY A 280 5.59 0.57 -11.58
CA GLY A 280 7.01 0.67 -11.27
C GLY A 280 7.32 1.54 -10.05
N GLY A 281 6.33 1.91 -9.24
CA GLY A 281 6.51 2.67 -8.01
C GLY A 281 6.11 1.87 -6.77
N SER A 282 6.97 1.82 -5.77
CA SER A 282 6.59 1.37 -4.43
C SER A 282 6.20 2.60 -3.58
N PRO A 283 5.02 2.62 -2.94
CA PRO A 283 4.61 3.72 -2.09
C PRO A 283 5.56 3.90 -0.88
N PRO A 284 5.66 5.10 -0.30
CA PRO A 284 6.50 5.34 0.88
C PRO A 284 6.04 4.49 2.09
N PRO A 285 6.97 4.01 2.94
CA PRO A 285 6.63 3.43 4.22
C PRO A 285 5.85 4.48 5.02
N LYS A 286 4.70 4.06 5.55
CA LYS A 286 3.65 4.97 6.04
C LYS A 286 3.97 5.69 7.37
N ASN A 287 5.19 5.54 7.87
CA ASN A 287 5.70 6.14 9.11
C ASN A 287 6.82 7.16 8.82
N GLN A 288 6.50 8.26 8.14
CA GLN A 288 7.20 9.54 8.38
C GLN A 288 6.22 10.49 9.06
N GLY A 289 5.98 10.22 10.34
CA GLY A 289 5.52 11.26 11.26
C GLY A 289 6.68 12.22 11.46
N THR A 290 6.47 13.48 11.08
CA THR A 290 7.35 14.61 11.33
C THR A 290 7.85 14.59 12.78
N SER A 291 9.17 14.49 12.95
CA SER A 291 9.86 14.88 14.19
C SER A 291 9.64 16.35 14.51
#